data_AF-A0A268K831-F1
#
_entry.id   AF-A0A268K831-F1
#
_cell.length_a   1.000
_cell.length_b   1.000
_cell.length_c   1.000
_cell.angle_alpha   90.00
_cell.angle_beta   90.00
_cell.angle_gamma   90.00
#
_symmetry.space_group_name_H-M   'P 1'
#
loop_
_entity.id
_entity.type
_entity.pdbx_description
1 polymer ?
#
loop_
_entity_poly.entity_id
_entity_poly.type
_entity_poly.pdbx_seq_one_letter_code
_entity_poly.pdbx_strand_id
1 'polypeptide(L)' 'MWWCRLVDAWDWFWYYRCGKIRFHIVNCGDTYNAYVSNGRVTIWNCYGSTPEAAKDMALYRLNIAIADGYSEQCSKSQLE' A
#
# COMPACT_ATOMS: atom_id res chain seq x y z
N MET A 1 17.00 13.11 24.35
CA MET A 1 16.55 13.08 22.93
C MET A 1 16.29 11.65 22.46
N TRP A 2 15.47 10.88 23.21
CA TRP A 2 15.12 9.47 22.91
C TRP A 2 13.64 9.28 22.54
N TRP A 3 12.82 10.31 22.77
CA TRP A 3 11.37 10.29 22.53
C TRP A 3 11.00 10.25 21.05
N CYS A 4 11.77 10.92 20.18
CA CYS A 4 11.46 11.00 18.75
C CYS A 4 11.44 9.61 18.06
N ARG A 5 12.36 8.70 18.43
CA ARG A 5 12.42 7.35 17.83
C ARG A 5 11.28 6.44 18.28
N LEU A 6 10.78 6.63 19.51
CA LEU A 6 9.62 5.89 20.01
C LEU A 6 8.33 6.33 19.31
N VAL A 7 8.19 7.63 19.00
CA VAL A 7 7.04 8.14 18.26
C VAL A 7 7.00 7.58 16.83
N ASP A 8 8.14 7.54 16.13
CA ASP A 8 8.22 6.92 14.80
C ASP A 8 7.89 5.43 14.84
N ALA A 9 8.47 4.68 15.78
CA ALA A 9 8.19 3.26 15.92
C ALA A 9 6.71 2.99 16.29
N TRP A 10 6.10 3.87 17.08
CA TRP A 10 4.70 3.77 17.49
C TRP A 10 3.74 4.16 16.37
N ASP A 11 4.05 5.17 15.57
CA ASP A 11 3.30 5.53 14.37
C ASP A 11 3.31 4.37 13.35
N TRP A 12 4.47 3.76 13.16
CA TRP A 12 4.61 2.55 12.36
C TRP A 12 3.81 1.38 12.95
N PHE A 13 3.87 1.14 14.25
CA PHE A 13 3.11 0.07 14.90
C PHE A 13 1.59 0.26 14.77
N TRP A 14 1.07 1.47 15.01
CA TRP A 14 -0.36 1.77 14.84
C TRP A 14 -0.80 1.75 13.39
N TYR A 15 0.07 2.13 12.47
CA TYR A 15 -0.19 2.01 11.04
C TYR A 15 -0.43 0.54 10.62
N TYR A 16 0.47 -0.36 11.03
CA TYR A 16 0.31 -1.79 10.77
C TYR A 16 -0.90 -2.39 11.47
N ARG A 17 -1.28 -1.86 12.65
CA ARG A 17 -2.42 -2.36 13.42
C ARG A 17 -3.79 -1.87 12.92
N CYS A 18 -3.87 -0.65 12.41
CA CYS A 18 -5.14 -0.08 11.93
C CYS A 18 -5.50 -0.48 10.48
N GLY A 19 -4.62 -1.18 9.75
CA GLY A 19 -4.88 -1.58 8.36
C GLY A 19 -5.09 -0.37 7.43
N LYS A 20 -4.54 0.79 7.78
CA LYS A 20 -4.67 2.01 6.96
C LYS A 20 -3.86 1.85 5.68
N ILE A 21 -4.39 2.42 4.60
CA ILE A 21 -3.69 2.48 3.31
C ILE A 21 -2.74 3.69 3.33
N ARG A 22 -1.43 3.47 3.15
CA ARG A 22 -0.44 4.55 2.99
C ARG A 22 0.01 4.61 1.55
N PHE A 23 0.03 5.85 1.05
CA PHE A 23 0.59 6.18 -0.26
C PHE A 23 1.93 6.86 -0.06
N HIS A 24 2.91 6.48 -0.87
CA HIS A 24 4.16 7.19 -1.00
C HIS A 24 4.32 7.60 -2.46
N ILE A 25 4.49 8.89 -2.74
CA ILE A 25 4.70 9.38 -4.10
C ILE A 25 6.12 9.92 -4.19
N VAL A 26 6.83 9.48 -5.22
CA VAL A 26 8.16 9.96 -5.59
C VAL A 26 8.04 10.66 -6.93
N ASN A 27 8.55 11.90 -7.00
CA ASN A 27 8.66 12.63 -8.24
C ASN A 27 9.94 12.16 -8.97
N CYS A 28 9.78 11.60 -10.17
CA CYS A 28 10.87 11.11 -11.02
C CYS A 28 11.15 12.05 -12.21
N GLY A 29 10.88 13.36 -12.06
CA GLY A 29 11.11 14.38 -13.08
C GLY A 29 9.91 14.52 -14.01
N ASP A 30 9.81 13.64 -15.00
CA ASP A 30 8.73 13.66 -16.01
C ASP A 30 7.50 12.84 -15.61
N THR A 31 7.65 11.99 -14.60
CA THR A 31 6.59 11.09 -14.12
C THR A 31 6.58 11.01 -12.60
N TYR A 32 5.43 10.65 -12.05
CA TYR A 32 5.25 10.36 -10.63
C TYR A 32 5.17 8.86 -10.44
N ASN A 33 5.98 8.32 -9.54
CA ASN A 33 5.88 6.94 -9.10
C ASN A 33 5.20 6.89 -7.74
N ALA A 34 4.16 6.07 -7.62
CA ALA A 34 3.44 5.84 -6.39
C ALA A 34 3.64 4.40 -5.90
N TYR A 35 3.71 4.29 -4.58
CA TYR A 35 3.72 3.05 -3.83
C TYR A 35 2.52 3.07 -2.90
N VAL A 36 1.83 1.95 -2.78
CA VAL A 36 0.73 1.82 -1.84
C VAL A 36 0.85 0.55 -1.03
N SER A 37 0.62 0.66 0.28
CA SER A 37 0.57 -0.49 1.17
C SER A 37 -0.68 -0.43 2.03
N ASN A 38 -1.30 -1.58 2.32
CA ASN A 38 -2.32 -1.71 3.36
C ASN A 38 -1.81 -2.46 4.60
N GLY A 39 -0.49 -2.64 4.71
CA GLY A 39 0.15 -3.42 5.78
C GLY A 39 0.21 -4.93 5.55
N ARG A 40 -0.57 -5.49 4.61
CA ARG A 40 -0.53 -6.92 4.21
C ARG A 40 0.02 -7.10 2.80
N VAL A 41 -0.37 -6.21 1.89
CA VAL A 41 0.03 -6.19 0.48
C VAL A 41 0.62 -4.82 0.20
N THR A 42 1.74 -4.82 -0.51
CA THR A 42 2.39 -3.59 -0.97
C THR A 42 2.57 -3.66 -2.47
N ILE A 43 2.02 -2.67 -3.16
CA ILE A 43 2.16 -2.49 -4.60
C ILE A 43 3.20 -1.42 -4.86
N TRP A 44 4.14 -1.76 -5.74
CA TRP A 44 5.23 -0.90 -6.17
C TRP A 44 5.08 -0.55 -7.65
N ASN A 45 5.79 0.49 -8.09
CA ASN A 45 5.92 0.87 -9.50
C ASN A 45 4.60 1.28 -10.17
N CYS A 46 3.86 2.19 -9.55
CA CYS A 46 2.65 2.77 -10.14
C CYS A 46 2.96 4.14 -10.69
N TYR A 47 3.12 4.24 -12.01
CA TYR A 47 3.51 5.48 -12.67
C TYR A 47 2.28 6.27 -13.15
N GLY A 48 2.39 7.60 -13.11
CA GLY A 48 1.41 8.50 -13.68
C GLY A 48 2.05 9.81 -14.10
N SER A 49 1.42 10.49 -15.06
CA SER A 49 1.84 11.84 -15.49
C SER A 49 1.50 12.91 -14.45
N THR A 50 0.59 12.60 -13.53
CA THR A 50 0.24 13.43 -12.36
C THR A 50 0.32 12.60 -11.08
N PRO A 51 0.53 13.25 -9.92
CA PRO A 51 0.53 12.56 -8.63
C PRO A 51 -0.83 11.91 -8.31
N GLU A 52 -1.95 12.47 -8.76
CA GLU A 52 -3.27 11.83 -8.61
C GLU A 52 -3.38 10.58 -9.48
N ALA A 53 -2.94 10.63 -10.74
CA ALA A 53 -2.99 9.49 -11.64
C ALA A 53 -2.14 8.31 -11.13
N ALA A 54 -0.96 8.60 -10.56
CA ALA A 54 -0.10 7.59 -9.94
C ALA A 54 -0.78 6.95 -8.71
N LYS A 55 -1.46 7.76 -7.87
CA LYS A 55 -2.24 7.29 -6.72
C LYS A 55 -3.40 6.40 -7.13
N ASP A 56 -4.18 6.80 -8.13
CA ASP A 56 -5.33 6.03 -8.60
C ASP A 56 -4.90 4.68 -9.17
N MET A 57 -3.80 4.66 -9.93
CA MET A 57 -3.23 3.40 -10.43
C MET A 57 -2.75 2.50 -9.29
N ALA A 58 -2.10 3.07 -8.28
CA ALA A 58 -1.66 2.33 -7.10
C ALA A 58 -2.85 1.72 -6.35
N LEU A 59 -3.89 2.53 -6.10
CA LEU A 59 -5.10 2.12 -5.39
C LEU A 59 -5.88 1.05 -6.15
N TYR A 60 -6.00 1.20 -7.48
CA TYR A 60 -6.62 0.20 -8.35
C TYR A 60 -5.90 -1.16 -8.28
N ARG A 61 -4.57 -1.17 -8.42
CA ARG A 61 -3.78 -2.41 -8.33
C ARG A 61 -3.83 -3.04 -6.96
N LEU A 62 -3.86 -2.24 -5.89
CA LEU A 62 -4.03 -2.75 -4.54
C LEU A 62 -5.38 -3.44 -4.36
N ASN A 63 -6.45 -2.85 -4.88
CA ASN A 63 -7.79 -3.45 -4.81
C ASN A 63 -7.85 -4.78 -5.59
N ILE A 64 -7.21 -4.86 -6.75
CA ILE A 64 -7.08 -6.13 -7.49
C ILE A 64 -6.31 -7.15 -6.65
N ALA A 65 -5.13 -6.80 -6.14
CA ALA A 65 -4.31 -7.73 -5.37
C ALA A 65 -5.01 -8.20 -4.08
N ILE A 66 -5.84 -7.35 -3.46
CA ILE A 66 -6.70 -7.75 -2.36
C ILE A 66 -7.75 -8.75 -2.86
N ALA A 67 -8.47 -8.44 -3.94
CA ALA A 67 -9.52 -9.29 -4.50
C ALA A 67 -8.99 -10.67 -4.96
N ASP A 68 -7.82 -10.71 -5.59
CA ASP A 68 -7.15 -11.96 -5.99
C ASP A 68 -6.67 -12.75 -4.77
N GLY A 69 -6.16 -12.07 -3.74
CA GLY A 69 -5.85 -12.71 -2.46
C GLY A 69 -7.09 -13.33 -1.78
N TYR A 70 -8.28 -12.72 -1.95
CA TYR A 70 -9.55 -13.28 -1.51
C TYR A 70 -10.00 -14.48 -2.37
N SER A 71 -9.71 -14.49 -3.67
CA SER A 71 -10.09 -15.60 -4.56
C SER A 71 -9.25 -16.86 -4.31
N GLU A 72 -7.94 -16.72 -4.06
CA GLU A 72 -7.08 -17.84 -3.66
C GLU A 72 -7.43 -18.41 -2.27
N GLN A 73 -7.89 -17.58 -1.33
CA GLN A 73 -8.34 -18.05 -0.02
C GLN A 73 -9.69 -18.77 -0.08
N CYS A 74 -10.65 -18.27 -0.86
CA CYS A 74 -11.95 -18.91 -1.04
C CYS A 74 -11.82 -20.28 -1.74
N SER A 75 -10.90 -20.41 -2.70
CA SER A 75 -10.63 -21.70 -3.36
C SER A 75 -9.96 -22.73 -2.45
N LYS A 76 -9.13 -22.30 -1.49
CA LYS A 76 -8.48 -23.21 -0.52
C LYS A 76 -9.41 -23.62 0.61
N SER A 77 -10.36 -22.78 1.04
CA SER A 77 -11.36 -23.10 2.07
C SER A 77 -12.53 -23.97 1.59
N GLN A 78 -12.64 -24.24 0.29
CA GLN A 78 -13.66 -25.13 -0.29
C GLN A 78 -13.13 -26.56 -0.53
N LEU A 79 -11.88 -26.82 -0.15
CA LEU A 79 -11.21 -28.12 -0.26
C LEU A 79 -10.95 -28.78 1.11
N GLU A 80 -11.49 -28.22 2.19
CA GLU A 80 -11.51 -28.83 3.54
C GLU A 80 -12.91 -29.35 3.91
#